data_AF-A0A8T2F9C2-F1
#
_entry.id   AF-A0A8T2F9C2-F1
#
_cell.length_a   1.000
_cell.length_b   1.000
_cell.length_c   1.000
_cell.angle_alpha   90.00
_cell.angle_beta   90.00
_cell.angle_gamma   90.00
#
_symmetry.space_group_name_H-M   'P 1'
#
loop_
_entity.id
_entity.type
_entity.pdbx_description
1 polymer ?
#
loop_
_entity_poly.entity_id
_entity_poly.type
_entity_poly.pdbx_seq_one_letter_code
_entity_poly.pdbx_strand_id
1 'polypeptide(L)'
;MSGNEVIFRKESQIEERELRLLTELPDCCAAGTNLMNLIFQVMELDGSLDTSIHHDEKPGCFHTMSIESDSSSVESAIRYAFVHGSCKVSSLSLPENEGVFSCRVFHSRYPELQMSVKIQVTSAPTSEREESGYSTPHSITTPPPESGIPSITNPWPTPCSQFGVLAIRSSSSLALSSETSLMDMPQYTEV
;
A
#
# COMPACT_ATOMS: atom_id res chain seq x y z
N MET A 1 49.02 9.52 27.24
CA MET A 1 48.39 9.15 25.96
C MET A 1 47.46 8.00 26.26
N SER A 2 46.14 8.23 26.35
CA SER A 2 45.16 7.19 26.70
C SER A 2 44.41 6.79 25.43
N GLY A 3 44.38 5.48 25.18
CA GLY A 3 43.88 4.88 23.94
C GLY A 3 42.40 5.12 23.73
N ASN A 4 42.06 5.47 22.49
CA ASN A 4 40.69 5.48 22.01
C ASN A 4 40.26 4.01 21.84
N GLU A 5 39.69 3.43 22.89
CA GLU A 5 39.09 2.10 22.84
C GLU A 5 37.79 2.21 22.00
N VAL A 6 37.78 1.57 20.84
CA VAL A 6 36.58 1.50 19.99
C VAL A 6 35.60 0.54 20.67
N ILE A 7 34.58 1.10 21.32
CA ILE A 7 33.65 0.35 22.20
C ILE A 7 32.58 -0.39 21.38
N PHE A 8 32.33 0.01 20.13
CA PHE A 8 31.36 -0.63 19.25
C PHE A 8 31.90 -0.74 17.82
N ARG A 9 32.12 -1.98 17.38
CA ARG A 9 32.33 -2.34 15.99
C ARG A 9 31.07 -3.05 15.50
N LYS A 10 30.23 -2.36 14.73
CA LYS A 10 29.08 -2.97 14.06
C LYS A 10 29.55 -3.60 12.75
N GLU A 11 29.92 -4.86 12.79
CA GLU A 11 30.09 -5.67 11.57
C GLU A 11 28.69 -5.94 11.02
N SER A 12 28.32 -5.27 9.92
CA SER A 12 27.04 -5.50 9.26
C SER A 12 27.19 -6.74 8.35
N GLN A 13 26.75 -7.90 8.81
CA GLN A 13 26.38 -8.99 7.92
C GLN A 13 25.05 -8.57 7.27
N ILE A 14 25.12 -7.96 6.09
CA ILE A 14 23.93 -7.76 5.28
C ILE A 14 23.71 -9.11 4.60
N GLU A 15 22.67 -9.83 4.99
CA GLU A 15 22.17 -10.94 4.17
C GLU A 15 21.85 -10.33 2.80
N GLU A 16 22.52 -10.80 1.73
CA GLU A 16 22.35 -10.27 0.38
C GLU A 16 20.97 -10.66 -0.16
N ARG A 17 19.96 -9.90 0.26
CA ARG A 17 18.58 -10.03 -0.15
C ARG A 17 18.19 -8.87 -1.08
N GLU A 18 17.23 -9.12 -1.94
CA GLU A 18 16.71 -8.13 -2.88
C GLU A 18 15.19 -8.06 -2.82
N LEU A 19 14.64 -6.84 -2.70
CA LEU A 19 13.21 -6.61 -2.90
C LEU A 19 12.93 -6.43 -4.40
N ARG A 20 12.08 -7.27 -4.98
CA ARG A 20 11.69 -7.23 -6.40
C ARG A 20 10.20 -7.05 -6.57
N LEU A 21 9.80 -6.36 -7.63
CA LEU A 21 8.42 -6.33 -8.11
C LEU A 21 8.23 -7.49 -9.11
N LEU A 22 7.30 -8.40 -8.81
CA LEU A 22 6.96 -9.52 -9.67
C LEU A 22 5.90 -9.15 -10.71
N THR A 23 4.96 -8.27 -10.36
CA THR A 23 3.91 -7.84 -11.28
C THR A 23 4.48 -6.96 -12.37
N GLU A 24 4.22 -7.31 -13.64
CA GLU A 24 4.55 -6.45 -14.77
C GLU A 24 3.71 -5.17 -14.74
N LEU A 25 4.37 -4.03 -14.87
CA LEU A 25 3.69 -2.74 -14.92
C LEU A 25 3.30 -2.40 -16.36
N PRO A 26 2.13 -1.78 -16.57
CA PRO A 26 1.80 -1.25 -17.88
C PRO A 26 2.70 -0.05 -18.21
N ASP A 27 2.93 0.17 -19.51
CA ASP A 27 3.76 1.29 -19.99
C ASP A 27 3.23 2.65 -19.53
N CYS A 28 1.91 2.81 -19.50
CA CYS A 28 1.24 3.99 -18.97
C CYS A 28 -0.13 3.66 -18.36
N CYS A 29 -0.64 4.58 -17.53
CA CYS A 29 -1.96 4.52 -16.93
C CYS A 29 -2.67 5.87 -17.04
N ALA A 30 -4.00 5.86 -17.13
CA ALA A 30 -4.78 7.09 -17.10
C ALA A 30 -4.76 7.72 -15.69
N ALA A 31 -4.77 9.04 -15.61
CA ALA A 31 -4.79 9.78 -14.36
C ALA A 31 -6.05 9.46 -13.53
N GLY A 32 -5.89 9.43 -12.20
CA GLY A 32 -6.95 9.08 -11.25
C GLY A 32 -7.35 7.60 -11.21
N THR A 33 -6.67 6.73 -11.97
CA THR A 33 -6.91 5.28 -11.92
C THR A 33 -6.09 4.60 -10.82
N ASN A 34 -6.17 3.27 -10.72
CA ASN A 34 -5.41 2.49 -9.76
C ASN A 34 -4.55 1.45 -10.47
N LEU A 35 -3.32 1.29 -10.03
CA LEU A 35 -2.53 0.08 -10.27
C LEU A 35 -3.08 -1.05 -9.40
N MET A 36 -3.26 -2.22 -10.00
CA MET A 36 -3.94 -3.33 -9.35
C MET A 36 -3.02 -4.55 -9.24
N ASN A 37 -3.19 -5.33 -8.17
CA ASN A 37 -2.52 -6.62 -7.96
C ASN A 37 -0.98 -6.56 -8.06
N LEU A 38 -0.36 -5.56 -7.43
CA LEU A 38 1.10 -5.50 -7.35
C LEU A 38 1.59 -6.54 -6.33
N ILE A 39 2.57 -7.33 -6.72
CA ILE A 39 3.19 -8.37 -5.90
C ILE A 39 4.67 -8.06 -5.79
N PHE A 40 5.14 -7.88 -4.57
CA PHE A 40 6.54 -7.69 -4.23
C PHE A 40 7.07 -8.94 -3.55
N GLN A 41 8.33 -9.26 -3.82
CA GLN A 41 8.99 -10.44 -3.28
C GLN A 41 10.36 -10.09 -2.73
N VAL A 42 10.74 -10.71 -1.62
CA VAL A 42 12.13 -10.69 -1.15
C VAL A 42 12.83 -11.94 -1.64
N MET A 43 13.90 -11.75 -2.39
CA MET A 43 14.70 -12.81 -2.98
C MET A 43 16.03 -12.91 -2.26
N GLU A 44 16.52 -14.13 -2.09
CA GLU A 44 17.89 -14.42 -1.68
C GLU A 44 18.85 -14.28 -2.87
N LEU A 45 20.16 -14.19 -2.60
CA LEU A 45 21.22 -14.08 -3.62
C LEU A 45 21.15 -15.19 -4.69
N ASP A 46 20.79 -16.41 -4.28
CA ASP A 46 20.66 -17.56 -5.18
C ASP A 46 19.42 -17.50 -6.09
N GLY A 47 18.62 -16.44 -5.95
CA GLY A 47 17.40 -16.20 -6.71
C GLY A 47 16.19 -16.96 -6.17
N SER A 48 16.30 -17.62 -5.01
CA SER A 48 15.16 -18.23 -4.33
C SER A 48 14.36 -17.19 -3.54
N LEU A 49 13.08 -17.49 -3.28
CA LEU A 49 12.21 -16.63 -2.47
C LEU A 49 12.58 -16.79 -0.98
N ASP A 50 12.84 -15.67 -0.30
CA ASP A 50 13.10 -15.67 1.13
C ASP A 50 11.80 -15.85 1.92
N THR A 51 11.47 -17.11 2.22
CA THR A 51 10.25 -17.45 2.98
C THR A 51 10.34 -17.12 4.48
N SER A 52 11.52 -16.75 4.99
CA SER A 52 11.73 -16.39 6.39
C SER A 52 11.08 -15.04 6.73
N ILE A 53 10.92 -14.16 5.74
CA ILE A 53 10.23 -12.87 5.90
C ILE A 53 8.72 -13.10 5.94
N HIS A 54 8.17 -13.14 7.16
CA HIS A 54 6.76 -13.40 7.38
C HIS A 54 6.23 -12.56 8.57
N HIS A 55 5.00 -12.07 8.49
CA HIS A 55 4.45 -11.10 9.43
C HIS A 55 4.33 -11.60 10.88
N ASP A 56 4.12 -12.90 11.10
CA ASP A 56 3.93 -13.53 12.41
C ASP A 56 5.17 -14.29 12.95
N GLU A 57 6.36 -14.08 12.37
CA GLU A 57 7.61 -14.77 12.76
C GLU A 57 7.86 -14.74 14.28
N LYS A 58 7.66 -13.55 14.89
CA LYS A 58 7.79 -13.33 16.33
C LYS A 58 6.69 -12.36 16.82
N PRO A 59 6.06 -12.61 17.98
CA PRO A 59 5.06 -11.71 18.53
C PRO A 59 5.58 -10.26 18.64
N GLY A 60 4.83 -9.31 18.07
CA GLY A 60 5.19 -7.89 18.08
C GLY A 60 6.26 -7.47 17.06
N CYS A 61 6.85 -8.40 16.32
CA CYS A 61 7.86 -8.12 15.30
C CYS A 61 7.31 -8.39 13.90
N PHE A 62 6.49 -7.47 13.38
CA PHE A 62 5.84 -7.64 12.09
C PHE A 62 6.73 -7.24 10.92
N HIS A 63 6.87 -8.14 9.94
CA HIS A 63 7.39 -7.83 8.62
C HIS A 63 6.29 -7.17 7.79
N THR A 64 6.49 -5.89 7.47
CA THR A 64 5.55 -5.12 6.66
C THR A 64 6.27 -4.30 5.61
N MET A 65 5.56 -4.02 4.52
CA MET A 65 5.96 -3.11 3.46
C MET A 65 5.16 -1.82 3.59
N SER A 66 5.80 -0.69 3.31
CA SER A 66 5.13 0.61 3.17
C SER A 66 5.47 1.23 1.82
N ILE A 67 4.56 2.06 1.32
CA ILE A 67 4.69 2.78 0.06
C ILE A 67 4.63 4.27 0.38
N GLU A 68 5.60 5.01 -0.12
CA GLU A 68 5.69 6.46 0.03
C GLU A 68 5.76 7.08 -1.37
N SER A 69 4.77 7.92 -1.68
CA SER A 69 4.73 8.69 -2.92
C SER A 69 4.92 10.18 -2.62
N ASP A 70 5.54 10.90 -3.54
CA ASP A 70 5.78 12.35 -3.39
C ASP A 70 4.46 13.15 -3.33
N SER A 71 3.37 12.55 -3.82
CA SER A 71 2.05 13.15 -3.95
C SER A 71 1.10 12.95 -2.75
N SER A 72 1.40 12.05 -1.79
CA SER A 72 0.46 11.69 -0.72
C SER A 72 1.14 11.33 0.58
N SER A 73 0.87 12.09 1.65
CA SER A 73 1.30 11.74 3.01
C SER A 73 0.50 10.60 3.65
N VAL A 74 -0.56 10.12 2.99
CA VAL A 74 -1.50 9.12 3.54
C VAL A 74 -1.02 7.70 3.25
N GLU A 75 -0.35 7.46 2.12
CA GLU A 75 0.10 6.12 1.71
C GLU A 75 1.20 5.58 2.64
N SER A 76 2.04 6.46 3.19
CA SER A 76 3.09 6.10 4.16
C SER A 76 2.53 5.53 5.47
N ALA A 77 1.25 5.74 5.77
CA ALA A 77 0.59 5.16 6.94
C ALA A 77 0.10 3.72 6.70
N ILE A 78 -0.09 3.32 5.45
CA ILE A 78 -0.57 1.97 5.11
C ILE A 78 0.61 0.99 5.21
N ARG A 79 0.35 -0.15 5.85
CA ARG A 79 1.30 -1.24 6.00
C ARG A 79 0.72 -2.51 5.38
N TYR A 80 1.49 -3.12 4.51
CA TYR A 80 1.13 -4.37 3.85
C TYR A 80 1.95 -5.50 4.48
N ALA A 81 1.30 -6.58 4.92
CA ALA A 81 1.99 -7.70 5.54
C ALA A 81 2.83 -8.48 4.52
N PHE A 82 4.00 -8.95 4.93
CA PHE A 82 4.70 -10.00 4.20
C PHE A 82 4.20 -11.37 4.64
N VAL A 83 3.96 -12.24 3.66
CA VAL A 83 3.56 -13.63 3.83
C VAL A 83 4.54 -14.48 3.03
N HIS A 84 5.47 -15.14 3.75
CA HIS A 84 6.48 -16.03 3.18
C HIS A 84 7.28 -15.37 2.05
N GLY A 85 7.86 -14.21 2.34
CA GLY A 85 8.66 -13.44 1.39
C GLY A 85 7.86 -12.62 0.38
N SER A 86 6.55 -12.82 0.29
CA SER A 86 5.69 -12.12 -0.67
C SER A 86 4.80 -11.07 0.00
N CYS A 87 4.65 -9.91 -0.62
CA CYS A 87 3.74 -8.86 -0.18
C CYS A 87 2.81 -8.46 -1.33
N LYS A 88 1.50 -8.51 -1.10
CA LYS A 88 0.48 -8.17 -2.10
C LYS A 88 -0.17 -6.83 -1.79
N VAL A 89 -0.17 -5.94 -2.78
CA VAL A 89 -0.88 -4.66 -2.76
C VAL A 89 -2.01 -4.77 -3.77
N SER A 90 -3.25 -4.84 -3.25
CA SER A 90 -4.42 -5.00 -4.10
C SER A 90 -4.61 -3.82 -5.02
N SER A 91 -4.49 -2.59 -4.51
CA SER A 91 -4.71 -1.35 -5.26
C SER A 91 -3.74 -0.27 -4.78
N LEU A 92 -3.17 0.49 -5.71
CA LEU A 92 -2.38 1.69 -5.47
C LEU A 92 -2.93 2.81 -6.35
N SER A 93 -3.36 3.91 -5.73
CA SER A 93 -4.00 5.01 -6.44
C SER A 93 -2.98 5.89 -7.15
N LEU A 94 -3.28 6.25 -8.39
CA LEU A 94 -2.47 7.15 -9.19
C LEU A 94 -2.99 8.59 -9.05
N PRO A 95 -2.12 9.60 -9.21
CA PRO A 95 -2.50 11.00 -9.13
C PRO A 95 -3.52 11.37 -10.21
N GLU A 96 -4.34 12.38 -9.93
CA GLU A 96 -5.34 12.93 -10.88
C GLU A 96 -4.69 13.74 -12.02
N ASN A 97 -3.43 14.14 -11.86
CA ASN A 97 -2.68 14.89 -12.85
C ASN A 97 -1.79 13.94 -13.67
N GLU A 98 -1.59 14.28 -14.95
CA GLU A 98 -0.63 13.60 -15.81
C GLU A 98 0.82 13.88 -15.40
N GLY A 99 1.73 12.99 -15.79
CA GLY A 99 3.15 13.09 -15.49
C GLY A 99 3.76 11.75 -15.12
N VAL A 100 5.00 11.76 -14.63
CA VAL A 100 5.63 10.54 -14.12
C VAL A 100 5.26 10.37 -12.66
N PHE A 101 4.57 9.30 -12.33
CA PHE A 101 4.36 8.90 -10.95
C PHE A 101 5.55 8.06 -10.47
N SER A 102 6.12 8.43 -9.33
CA SER A 102 7.12 7.64 -8.63
C SER A 102 6.72 7.41 -7.19
N CYS A 103 6.92 6.18 -6.72
CA CYS A 103 6.81 5.85 -5.31
C CYS A 103 8.00 5.00 -4.87
N ARG A 104 8.34 5.10 -3.59
CA ARG A 104 9.32 4.27 -2.93
C ARG A 104 8.60 3.23 -2.10
N VAL A 105 9.10 2.01 -2.18
CA VAL A 105 8.61 0.86 -1.44
C VAL A 105 9.72 0.39 -0.53
N PHE A 106 9.41 0.15 0.75
CA PHE A 106 10.43 -0.24 1.73
C PHE A 106 9.90 -1.19 2.79
N HIS A 107 10.79 -2.05 3.27
CA HIS A 107 10.52 -3.01 4.34
C HIS A 107 10.70 -2.38 5.73
N SER A 108 9.85 -2.75 6.70
CA SER A 108 9.81 -2.14 8.04
C SER A 108 11.04 -2.41 8.91
N ARG A 109 11.73 -3.54 8.71
CA ARG A 109 12.87 -3.99 9.55
C ARG A 109 14.22 -3.99 8.84
N TYR A 110 14.22 -3.90 7.51
CA TYR A 110 15.40 -4.08 6.67
C TYR A 110 15.46 -2.86 5.72
N PRO A 111 16.09 -1.75 6.15
CA PRO A 111 16.13 -0.51 5.36
C PRO A 111 16.79 -0.65 3.98
N GLU A 112 17.63 -1.66 3.80
CA GLU A 112 18.24 -2.07 2.54
C GLU A 112 17.24 -2.69 1.56
N LEU A 113 16.16 -3.30 2.05
CA LEU A 113 15.09 -3.86 1.23
C LEU A 113 14.11 -2.76 0.83
N GLN A 114 14.48 -2.06 -0.24
CA GLN A 114 13.71 -0.96 -0.80
C GLN A 114 13.89 -0.88 -2.32
N MET A 115 12.90 -0.31 -2.99
CA MET A 115 13.00 0.03 -4.41
C MET A 115 12.10 1.22 -4.76
N SER A 116 12.30 1.77 -5.96
CA SER A 116 11.42 2.78 -6.52
C SER A 116 10.64 2.21 -7.70
N VAL A 117 9.33 2.41 -7.70
CA VAL A 117 8.45 2.11 -8.82
C VAL A 117 8.17 3.41 -9.57
N LYS A 118 8.20 3.35 -10.91
CA LYS A 118 7.91 4.50 -11.78
C LYS A 118 6.94 4.09 -12.87
N ILE A 119 5.98 4.96 -13.17
CA ILE A 119 5.02 4.74 -14.25
C ILE A 119 4.63 6.07 -14.90
N GLN A 120 4.39 6.05 -16.20
CA GLN A 120 3.83 7.20 -16.91
C GLN A 120 2.32 7.28 -16.66
N VAL A 121 1.88 8.42 -16.15
CA VAL A 121 0.46 8.78 -16.02
C VAL A 121 0.10 9.71 -17.18
N THR A 122 -0.96 9.38 -17.90
CA THR A 122 -1.49 10.16 -19.03
C THR A 122 -2.82 10.80 -18.65
N SER A 123 -3.18 11.90 -19.32
CA SER A 123 -4.50 12.53 -19.14
C SER A 123 -5.64 11.52 -19.24
N ALA A 124 -6.62 11.64 -18.34
CA ALA A 124 -7.83 10.84 -18.41
C ALA A 124 -8.59 11.17 -19.72
N PRO A 125 -9.18 10.19 -20.41
CA PRO A 125 -9.97 10.45 -21.60
C PRO A 125 -11.12 11.38 -21.22
N THR A 126 -11.14 12.58 -21.80
CA THR A 126 -12.28 13.48 -21.70
C THR A 126 -13.47 12.78 -22.36
N SER A 127 -14.47 12.38 -21.59
CA SER A 127 -15.73 12.00 -22.23
C SER A 127 -16.29 13.26 -22.87
N GLU A 128 -16.20 13.31 -24.20
CA GLU A 128 -16.99 14.24 -24.97
C GLU A 128 -18.43 13.86 -24.69
N ARG A 129 -19.06 14.57 -23.76
CA ARG A 129 -20.51 14.52 -23.59
C ARG A 129 -21.04 15.07 -24.90
N GLU A 130 -21.37 14.18 -25.83
CA GLU A 130 -22.09 14.51 -27.04
C GLU A 130 -23.33 15.28 -26.57
N GLU A 131 -23.28 16.60 -26.73
CA GLU A 131 -24.41 17.48 -26.51
C GLU A 131 -25.44 17.04 -27.55
N SER A 132 -26.27 16.08 -27.14
CA SER A 132 -27.45 15.67 -27.88
C SER A 132 -28.30 16.91 -27.99
N GLY A 133 -28.09 17.65 -29.07
CA GLY A 133 -28.88 18.80 -29.45
C GLY A 133 -30.34 18.37 -29.39
N TYR A 134 -31.11 19.02 -28.53
CA TYR A 134 -32.55 18.84 -28.42
C TYR A 134 -33.18 19.20 -29.78
N SER A 135 -33.34 18.22 -30.66
CA SER A 135 -34.34 18.29 -31.70
C SER A 135 -35.62 17.72 -31.10
N THR A 136 -36.52 18.60 -30.67
CA THR A 136 -37.90 18.24 -30.33
C THR A 136 -38.57 17.56 -31.52
N PRO A 137 -39.03 16.31 -31.42
CA PRO A 137 -39.91 15.72 -32.40
C PRO A 137 -41.34 16.16 -32.08
N HIS A 138 -42.03 16.69 -33.08
CA HIS A 138 -43.44 17.06 -33.00
C HIS A 138 -44.31 15.90 -32.49
N SER A 139 -45.25 16.23 -31.60
CA SER A 139 -46.28 15.34 -31.09
C SER A 139 -47.09 14.71 -32.22
N ILE A 140 -47.04 13.39 -32.34
CA ILE A 140 -48.07 12.61 -33.02
C ILE A 140 -48.66 11.64 -32.00
N THR A 141 -49.89 11.93 -31.61
CA THR A 141 -50.77 11.09 -30.80
C THR A 141 -51.39 10.00 -31.67
N THR A 142 -51.20 8.70 -31.36
CA THR A 142 -52.02 7.58 -31.88
C THR A 142 -51.89 6.35 -30.93
N PRO A 143 -52.97 5.56 -30.64
CA PRO A 143 -53.14 4.74 -29.43
C PRO A 143 -52.55 3.31 -29.51
N PRO A 144 -52.54 2.52 -28.41
CA PRO A 144 -51.73 1.30 -28.31
C PRO A 144 -52.47 0.05 -28.82
N PRO A 145 -51.72 -1.00 -29.19
CA PRO A 145 -52.19 -2.36 -29.01
C PRO A 145 -51.31 -3.16 -28.04
N GLU A 146 -51.99 -3.95 -27.22
CA GLU A 146 -51.50 -5.08 -26.41
C GLU A 146 -50.41 -5.92 -27.09
N SER A 147 -49.44 -6.41 -26.29
CA SER A 147 -49.13 -7.85 -26.14
C SER A 147 -47.72 -8.10 -25.59
N GLY A 148 -47.65 -8.96 -24.57
CA GLY A 148 -46.53 -9.89 -24.37
C GLY A 148 -45.32 -9.42 -23.54
N ILE A 149 -45.30 -9.77 -22.26
CA ILE A 149 -44.08 -9.79 -21.44
C ILE A 149 -43.44 -11.18 -21.56
N PRO A 150 -42.18 -11.32 -22.02
CA PRO A 150 -41.34 -12.41 -21.57
C PRO A 150 -40.50 -11.94 -20.38
N SER A 151 -40.78 -12.55 -19.23
CA SER A 151 -39.96 -12.43 -18.02
C SER A 151 -38.61 -13.09 -18.27
N ILE A 152 -37.51 -12.33 -18.21
CA ILE A 152 -36.16 -12.87 -18.26
C ILE A 152 -35.52 -12.67 -16.89
N THR A 153 -35.32 -13.79 -16.22
CA THR A 153 -34.66 -13.95 -14.93
C THR A 153 -33.19 -13.52 -15.04
N ASN A 154 -32.77 -12.54 -14.24
CA ASN A 154 -31.35 -12.25 -14.02
C ASN A 154 -30.74 -13.28 -13.05
N PRO A 155 -29.61 -13.92 -13.36
CA PRO A 155 -28.86 -14.69 -12.36
C PRO A 155 -28.03 -13.75 -11.47
N TRP A 156 -28.12 -14.00 -10.17
CA TRP A 156 -27.40 -13.36 -9.07
C TRP A 156 -25.88 -13.44 -9.23
N PRO A 157 -25.10 -12.36 -8.97
CA PRO A 157 -23.65 -12.45 -8.92
C PRO A 157 -23.18 -13.12 -7.61
N THR A 158 -22.31 -14.12 -7.74
CA THR A 158 -21.65 -14.83 -6.63
C THR A 158 -20.66 -13.89 -5.93
N PRO A 159 -20.56 -13.88 -4.59
CA PRO A 159 -19.61 -13.02 -3.88
C PRO A 159 -18.21 -13.63 -3.93
N CYS A 160 -17.27 -12.94 -4.58
CA CYS A 160 -15.84 -13.24 -4.46
C CYS A 160 -15.33 -12.89 -3.05
N SER A 161 -14.58 -13.83 -2.49
CA SER A 161 -13.98 -13.83 -1.15
C SER A 161 -13.19 -12.56 -0.85
N GLN A 162 -13.57 -11.84 0.21
CA GLN A 162 -12.81 -10.71 0.75
C GLN A 162 -11.80 -11.23 1.78
N PHE A 163 -10.52 -11.28 1.43
CA PHE A 163 -9.46 -11.45 2.43
C PHE A 163 -8.99 -10.08 2.91
N GLY A 164 -9.00 -9.91 4.23
CA GLY A 164 -9.07 -8.64 4.93
C GLY A 164 -7.81 -7.79 4.92
N VAL A 165 -8.03 -6.48 4.73
CA VAL A 165 -7.08 -5.42 5.06
C VAL A 165 -7.13 -5.20 6.58
N LEU A 166 -6.01 -5.42 7.29
CA LEU A 166 -5.92 -5.06 8.70
C LEU A 166 -5.62 -3.57 8.85
N ALA A 167 -6.69 -2.78 9.01
CA ALA A 167 -6.56 -1.37 9.39
C ALA A 167 -6.27 -1.26 10.89
N ILE A 168 -4.99 -1.19 11.27
CA ILE A 168 -4.62 -0.83 12.65
C ILE A 168 -4.59 0.69 12.75
N ARG A 169 -5.63 1.27 13.34
CA ARG A 169 -5.65 2.70 13.69
C ARG A 169 -4.60 2.95 14.77
N SER A 170 -3.66 3.84 14.48
CA SER A 170 -2.76 4.37 15.50
C SER A 170 -3.56 5.31 16.40
N SER A 171 -3.89 4.87 17.61
CA SER A 171 -4.46 5.75 18.64
C SER A 171 -3.34 6.60 19.23
N SER A 172 -3.16 7.81 18.71
CA SER A 172 -2.39 8.84 19.40
C SER A 172 -3.28 9.50 20.46
N SER A 173 -3.21 9.04 21.71
CA SER A 173 -3.67 9.86 22.85
C SER A 173 -2.46 10.51 23.50
N LEU A 174 -2.18 11.76 23.10
CA LEU A 174 -1.43 12.69 23.92
C LEU A 174 -2.32 13.07 25.11
N ALA A 175 -2.11 12.45 26.25
CA ALA A 175 -2.53 13.01 27.54
C ALA A 175 -1.28 13.56 28.21
N LEU A 176 -1.11 14.87 28.11
CA LEU A 176 -0.16 15.66 28.86
C LEU A 176 -0.60 15.67 30.32
N SER A 177 0.05 14.91 31.18
CA SER A 177 0.03 15.15 32.63
C SER A 177 1.46 15.28 33.12
N SER A 178 1.90 16.53 33.21
CA SER A 178 3.08 16.91 33.97
C SER A 178 2.82 16.61 35.44
N GLU A 179 3.57 15.70 36.04
CA GLU A 179 3.78 15.72 37.49
C GLU A 179 5.26 15.56 37.79
N THR A 180 5.83 16.63 38.31
CA THR A 180 7.16 16.71 38.87
C THR A 180 7.13 16.09 40.26
N SER A 181 7.94 15.08 40.53
CA SER A 181 8.36 14.79 41.91
C SER A 181 9.72 14.12 41.93
N LEU A 182 10.42 14.40 43.03
CA LEU A 182 11.86 14.39 43.22
C LEU A 182 12.51 13.00 43.11
N MET A 183 13.77 13.05 42.67
CA MET A 183 14.75 11.96 42.78
C MET A 183 14.87 11.52 44.25
N ASP A 184 14.78 10.21 44.50
CA ASP A 184 15.31 9.61 45.72
C ASP A 184 16.33 8.55 45.32
N MET A 185 17.56 8.73 45.81
CA MET A 185 18.74 7.88 45.56
C MET A 185 19.24 7.35 46.93
N PRO A 186 19.95 6.21 46.92
CA PRO A 186 19.82 5.15 47.92
C PRO A 186 20.55 5.40 49.23
N GLN A 187 19.97 4.90 50.33
CA GLN A 187 20.70 4.66 51.57
C GLN A 187 21.45 3.32 51.47
N TYR A 188 22.77 3.38 51.40
CA TYR A 188 23.64 2.26 51.77
C TYR A 188 23.75 2.22 53.30
N THR A 189 23.37 1.10 53.90
CA THR A 189 23.62 0.83 55.32
C THR A 189 24.91 0.02 55.44
N GLU A 190 25.85 0.59 56.17
CA GLU A 190 27.10 -0.03 56.60
C GLU A 190 26.80 -1.03 57.74
N VAL A 191 27.25 -2.29 57.60
CA VAL A 191 27.48 -3.23 58.72
C VAL A 191 28.63 -4.17 58.40
#